data_AF-A0A059A020-F1
#
_entry.id   AF-A0A059A020-F1
#
_cell.length_a   1.000
_cell.length_b   1.000
_cell.length_c   1.000
_cell.angle_alpha   90.00
_cell.angle_beta   90.00
_cell.angle_gamma   90.00
#
_symmetry.space_group_name_H-M   'P 1'
#
loop_
_entity.id
_entity.type
_entity.pdbx_description
1 polymer ?
#
loop_
_entity_poly.entity_id
_entity_poly.type
_entity_poly.pdbx_seq_one_letter_code
_entity_poly.pdbx_strand_id
1 'polypeptide(L)'
;MTRVRKKFFRPWSMLESLLQVLFCSTENGRSSFVRQLEPDWHIDTNPEVISQLARFIKYQLHVTPMRPERTASNVFTSASVEQFFGSI
;
A
#
# COMPACT_ATOMS: atom_id res chain seq x y z
N MET A 1 9.82 -8.75 -5.45
CA MET A 1 9.43 -8.95 -4.03
C MET A 1 8.78 -7.66 -3.55
N THR A 2 7.47 -7.63 -3.35
CA THR A 2 6.73 -6.39 -3.05
C THR A 2 6.07 -6.51 -1.68
N ARG A 3 6.33 -5.53 -0.81
CA ARG A 3 6.14 -5.61 0.65
C ARG A 3 4.80 -5.01 1.04
N VAL A 4 3.92 -5.79 1.68
CA VAL A 4 2.68 -5.28 2.27
C VAL A 4 2.62 -5.71 3.74
N ARG A 5 2.26 -4.78 4.64
CA ARG A 5 2.14 -5.06 6.08
C ARG A 5 0.86 -4.47 6.66
N LYS A 6 0.24 -5.25 7.56
CA LYS A 6 -0.82 -4.87 8.48
C LYS A 6 -0.25 -4.13 9.66
N LYS A 7 -0.97 -3.13 10.15
CA LYS A 7 -0.96 -2.84 11.59
C LYS A 7 -2.41 -2.60 12.02
N PHE A 8 -2.90 -3.52 12.86
CA PHE A 8 -4.13 -3.37 13.61
C PHE A 8 -3.88 -2.32 14.71
N PHE A 9 -4.69 -1.27 14.74
CA PHE A 9 -4.47 -0.08 15.58
C PHE A 9 -5.08 -0.27 16.98
N ARG A 10 -4.27 -0.57 18.01
CA ARG A 10 -4.61 -0.40 19.44
C ARG A 10 -3.34 -0.06 20.26
N PRO A 11 -3.47 0.58 21.44
CA PRO A 11 -2.79 1.84 21.76
C PRO A 11 -1.42 1.73 22.48
N TRP A 12 -0.53 2.62 22.08
CA TRP A 12 0.53 3.34 22.80
C TRP A 12 1.03 2.81 24.17
N SER A 13 1.86 1.77 24.19
CA SER A 13 2.82 1.52 25.29
C SER A 13 3.89 0.44 25.00
N MET A 14 4.42 0.34 23.78
CA MET A 14 5.61 -0.49 23.59
C MET A 14 6.49 0.02 22.46
N LEU A 15 7.62 0.59 22.88
CA LEU A 15 8.71 1.16 22.10
C LEU A 15 9.54 0.05 21.44
N GLU A 16 8.89 -0.83 20.68
CA GLU A 16 9.53 -1.80 19.78
C GLU A 16 8.70 -1.87 18.50
N SER A 17 8.92 -0.91 17.60
CA SER A 17 8.38 -1.00 16.23
C SER A 17 9.19 -2.03 15.43
N LEU A 18 9.08 -3.30 15.83
CA LEU A 18 9.62 -4.45 15.14
C LEU A 18 9.06 -4.44 13.72
N LEU A 19 9.97 -4.34 12.77
CA LEU A 19 9.66 -4.35 11.36
C LEU A 19 9.21 -5.80 11.00
N GLN A 20 7.93 -6.16 11.18
CA GLN A 20 7.34 -7.47 10.78
C GLN A 20 7.27 -7.75 9.27
N VAL A 21 8.29 -8.38 8.64
CA VAL A 21 8.31 -8.62 7.19
C VAL A 21 7.42 -9.81 6.86
N LEU A 22 6.50 -9.65 5.91
CA LEU A 22 5.75 -10.76 5.34
C LEU A 22 6.14 -10.93 3.86
N PHE A 23 6.36 -12.18 3.47
CA PHE A 23 6.71 -12.56 2.10
C PHE A 23 5.52 -13.30 1.46
N CYS A 24 5.21 -12.97 0.21
CA CYS A 24 4.26 -13.70 -0.62
C CYS A 24 4.83 -13.86 -2.03
N SER A 25 4.69 -15.06 -2.61
CA SER A 25 5.34 -15.44 -3.88
C SER A 25 4.51 -15.10 -5.11
N THR A 26 3.23 -14.75 -4.93
CA THR A 26 2.31 -14.44 -6.03
C THR A 26 1.62 -13.10 -5.81
N GLU A 27 1.25 -12.46 -6.91
CA GLU A 27 0.52 -11.20 -6.90
C GLU A 27 -0.85 -11.33 -6.21
N ASN A 28 -1.57 -12.42 -6.47
CA ASN A 28 -2.82 -12.72 -5.78
C ASN A 28 -2.60 -12.93 -4.27
N GLY A 29 -1.47 -13.53 -3.88
CA GLY A 29 -1.08 -13.67 -2.48
C GLY A 29 -0.92 -12.31 -1.80
N ARG A 30 -0.26 -11.35 -2.47
CA ARG A 30 -0.13 -9.97 -2.00
C ARG A 30 -1.49 -9.33 -1.77
N SER A 31 -2.37 -9.31 -2.78
CA SER A 31 -3.73 -8.75 -2.65
C SER A 31 -4.53 -9.43 -1.54
N SER A 32 -4.41 -10.76 -1.39
CA SER A 32 -5.11 -11.53 -0.36
C SER A 32 -4.62 -11.20 1.04
N PHE A 33 -3.31 -11.04 1.22
CA PHE A 33 -2.77 -10.52 2.46
C PHE A 33 -3.27 -9.11 2.70
N VAL A 34 -3.09 -8.15 1.77
CA VAL A 34 -3.51 -6.76 2.02
C VAL A 34 -4.98 -6.67 2.43
N ARG A 35 -5.87 -7.45 1.82
CA ARG A 35 -7.29 -7.52 2.20
C ARG A 35 -7.51 -8.06 3.60
N GLN A 36 -6.83 -9.15 3.96
CA GLN A 36 -6.91 -9.64 5.33
C GLN A 36 -6.30 -8.63 6.28
N LEU A 37 -5.28 -7.90 5.84
CA LEU A 37 -4.53 -6.95 6.63
C LEU A 37 -5.32 -5.62 6.82
N GLU A 38 -6.12 -5.20 5.86
CA GLU A 38 -6.87 -3.91 5.96
C GLU A 38 -5.99 -2.74 6.47
N PRO A 39 -4.74 -2.56 5.98
CA PRO A 39 -3.95 -1.42 6.40
C PRO A 39 -4.60 -0.13 5.90
N ASP A 40 -4.46 0.97 6.65
CA ASP A 40 -4.98 2.27 6.21
C ASP A 40 -4.28 2.79 4.94
N TRP A 41 -3.00 2.47 4.78
CA TRP A 41 -2.18 2.84 3.62
C TRP A 41 -1.63 1.62 2.88
N HIS A 42 -1.65 1.68 1.55
CA HIS A 42 -0.97 0.71 0.68
C HIS A 42 -0.16 1.43 -0.40
N ILE A 43 1.06 0.98 -0.64
CA ILE A 43 1.95 1.52 -1.68
C ILE A 43 2.38 0.36 -2.57
N ASP A 44 2.15 0.49 -3.88
CA ASP A 44 2.57 -0.51 -4.87
C ASP A 44 2.89 0.15 -6.21
N THR A 45 3.61 -0.56 -7.05
CA THR A 45 3.94 -0.13 -8.43
C THR A 45 3.02 -0.80 -9.45
N ASN A 46 2.37 -1.91 -9.11
CA ASN A 46 1.51 -2.65 -10.02
C ASN A 46 0.08 -2.07 -10.03
N PRO A 47 -0.42 -1.56 -11.18
CA PRO A 47 -1.77 -1.00 -11.28
C PRO A 47 -2.89 -2.02 -11.05
N GLU A 48 -2.67 -3.31 -11.34
CA GLU A 48 -3.66 -4.37 -11.12
C GLU A 48 -3.94 -4.57 -9.64
N VAL A 49 -2.89 -4.62 -8.81
CA VAL A 49 -3.00 -4.69 -7.34
C VAL A 49 -3.73 -3.48 -6.78
N ILE A 50 -3.35 -2.27 -7.20
CA ILE A 50 -3.98 -1.01 -6.78
C ILE A 50 -5.48 -1.03 -7.10
N SER A 51 -5.85 -1.48 -8.31
CA SER A 51 -7.24 -1.56 -8.76
C SER A 51 -8.04 -2.59 -7.96
N GLN A 52 -7.45 -3.75 -7.69
CA GLN A 52 -8.10 -4.81 -6.89
C GLN A 52 -8.30 -4.45 -5.42
N LEU A 53 -7.48 -3.53 -4.89
CA LEU A 53 -7.46 -3.13 -3.49
C LEU A 53 -8.18 -1.80 -3.20
N ALA A 54 -8.53 -1.02 -4.23
CA ALA A 54 -9.17 0.29 -4.09
C ALA A 54 -10.44 0.33 -3.27
N ARG A 55 -11.18 -0.77 -3.17
CA ARG A 55 -12.39 -0.84 -2.32
C ARG A 55 -12.12 -1.23 -0.86
N PHE A 56 -10.92 -1.70 -0.54
CA PHE A 56 -10.58 -2.24 0.78
C PHE A 56 -9.63 -1.33 1.57
N ILE A 57 -8.93 -0.43 0.88
CA ILE A 57 -7.86 0.41 1.47
C ILE A 57 -8.26 1.88 1.42
N LYS A 58 -8.09 2.58 2.54
CA LYS A 58 -8.47 4.00 2.65
C LYS A 58 -7.61 4.91 1.79
N TYR A 59 -6.30 4.66 1.75
CA TYR A 59 -5.35 5.47 0.98
C TYR A 59 -4.35 4.59 0.24
N GLN A 60 -4.23 4.80 -1.07
CA GLN A 60 -3.30 4.06 -1.90
C GLN A 60 -2.35 5.01 -2.63
N LEU A 61 -1.07 4.68 -2.66
CA LEU A 61 -0.09 5.35 -3.51
C LEU A 61 0.36 4.39 -4.60
N HIS A 62 0.01 4.71 -5.84
CA HIS A 62 0.56 4.07 -7.02
C HIS A 62 1.85 4.79 -7.44
N VAL A 63 2.98 4.10 -7.30
CA VAL A 63 4.28 4.63 -7.71
C VAL A 63 4.55 4.21 -9.15
N THR A 64 4.49 5.17 -10.06
CA THR A 64 4.66 4.94 -11.49
C THR A 64 5.18 6.20 -12.20
N PRO A 65 6.17 6.08 -13.09
CA PRO A 65 6.64 7.21 -13.89
C PRO A 65 5.61 7.66 -14.93
N MET A 66 4.76 6.75 -15.39
CA MET A 66 3.61 7.05 -16.23
C MET A 66 2.48 7.55 -15.33
N ARG A 67 1.79 8.64 -15.69
CA ARG A 67 0.59 9.09 -14.98
C ARG A 67 -0.65 8.39 -15.56
N PRO A 68 -1.10 7.24 -15.01
CA PRO A 68 -2.35 6.63 -15.43
C PRO A 68 -3.53 7.54 -15.12
N GLU A 69 -4.61 7.36 -15.88
CA GLU A 69 -5.89 7.95 -15.56
C GLU A 69 -6.36 7.47 -14.18
N ARG A 70 -6.95 8.37 -13.40
CA ARG A 70 -7.18 8.14 -11.98
C ARG A 70 -8.23 7.05 -11.78
N THR A 71 -7.82 5.89 -11.30
CA THR A 71 -8.70 4.71 -11.17
C THR A 71 -9.75 4.86 -10.06
N ALA A 72 -9.44 5.59 -8.99
CA ALA A 72 -10.35 5.88 -7.88
C ALA A 72 -9.91 7.11 -7.07
N SER A 73 -10.81 7.71 -6.30
CA SER A 73 -10.56 8.92 -5.50
C SER A 73 -9.54 8.72 -4.38
N ASN A 74 -9.42 7.51 -3.85
CA ASN A 74 -8.47 7.10 -2.83
C ASN A 74 -7.12 6.63 -3.39
N VAL A 75 -6.90 6.77 -4.70
CA VAL A 75 -5.63 6.45 -5.37
C VAL A 75 -4.90 7.75 -5.68
N PHE A 76 -3.73 7.88 -5.06
CA PHE A 76 -2.73 8.90 -5.36
C PHE A 76 -1.68 8.31 -6.30
N THR A 77 -1.09 9.15 -7.14
CA THR A 77 -0.09 8.74 -8.11
C THR A 77 1.12 9.66 -8.01
N SER A 78 2.32 9.08 -7.98
CA SER A 78 3.59 9.81 -7.98
C SER A 78 4.64 9.02 -8.75
N ALA A 79 5.63 9.70 -9.33
CA ALA A 79 6.73 9.02 -10.01
C ALA A 79 7.70 8.33 -9.03
N SER A 80 7.77 8.82 -7.78
CA SER A 80 8.55 8.20 -6.72
C SER A 80 7.94 8.46 -5.33
N VAL A 81 8.39 7.68 -4.35
CA VAL A 81 7.96 7.82 -2.94
C VAL A 81 8.53 9.11 -2.36
N GLU A 82 9.78 9.43 -2.67
CA GLU A 82 10.46 10.65 -2.26
C GLU A 82 9.74 11.89 -2.81
N GLN A 83 9.32 11.85 -4.08
CA GLN A 83 8.56 12.93 -4.68
C GLN A 83 7.21 13.10 -3.97
N PHE A 84 6.53 12.01 -3.63
CA PHE A 84 5.24 12.06 -2.95
C PHE A 84 5.37 12.69 -1.56
N PHE A 85 6.36 12.30 -0.76
CA PHE A 85 6.56 12.83 0.60
C PHE A 85 7.31 14.16 0.66
N GLY A 86 8.13 14.48 -0.34
CA GLY A 86 8.84 15.76 -0.43
C GLY A 86 8.00 16.90 -0.99
N SER A 87 6.76 16.63 -1.41
CA SER A 87 5.79 17.64 -1.87
C SER A 87 4.63 17.87 -0.89
N ILE A 88 4.73 17.30 0.32
CA ILE A 88 3.86 17.55 1.49
C ILE A 88 4.61 18.47 2.44
#